data_AF-A0A4Y2D1Z1-F1
#
_entry.id   AF-A0A4Y2D1Z1-F1
#
_cell.length_a   1.000
_cell.length_b   1.000
_cell.length_c   1.000
_cell.angle_alpha   90.00
_cell.angle_beta   90.00
_cell.angle_gamma   90.00
#
_symmetry.space_group_name_H-M   'P 1'
#
loop_
_entity.id
_entity.type
_entity.pdbx_description
1 polymer ?
#
loop_
_entity_poly.entity_id
_entity_poly.type
_entity_poly.pdbx_seq_one_letter_code
_entity_poly.pdbx_strand_id
1 'polypeptide(L)'
;MELLQALFLTVLVACVTAQLPTRTQKVPEVDQRCMECLCQASSNCDQSRKCHNAGGGAYFCGPYVISWPYWHDGGRPGDKGRAHDFETCLNNKTCAEIAVRGYMRKHGQDCDRSGAIDCFDFARIHKLGYGECSSDYILDTDYWEKFEICYIGHAEDNVASNYGNNGNIPVNYGNNENVAASYDYGDGQLQARRAHN
;
A
#
# COMPACT_ATOMS: atom_id res chain seq x y z
N MET A 1 -18.68 -55.97 -11.99
CA MET A 1 -17.35 -55.92 -11.33
C MET A 1 -16.51 -54.77 -11.88
N GLU A 2 -16.49 -54.56 -13.21
CA GLU A 2 -15.88 -53.40 -13.91
C GLU A 2 -16.38 -52.01 -13.42
N LEU A 3 -17.69 -51.85 -13.23
CA LEU A 3 -18.30 -50.59 -12.76
C LEU A 3 -17.86 -50.16 -11.35
N LEU A 4 -17.50 -51.12 -10.50
CA LEU A 4 -17.06 -50.83 -9.12
C LEU A 4 -15.62 -50.30 -9.11
N GLN A 5 -14.75 -50.81 -9.99
CA GLN A 5 -13.35 -50.37 -10.10
C GLN A 5 -13.23 -48.95 -10.67
N ALA A 6 -14.08 -48.59 -11.63
CA ALA A 6 -14.11 -47.24 -12.20
C ALA A 6 -14.51 -46.17 -11.18
N LEU A 7 -15.42 -46.49 -10.25
CA LEU A 7 -15.84 -45.59 -9.17
C LEU A 7 -14.74 -45.35 -8.13
N PHE A 8 -13.92 -46.36 -7.82
CA PHE A 8 -12.78 -46.17 -6.91
C PHE A 8 -11.69 -45.29 -7.53
N LEU A 9 -11.41 -45.45 -8.82
CA LEU A 9 -10.44 -44.62 -9.55
C LEU A 9 -10.86 -43.14 -9.63
N THR A 10 -12.13 -42.85 -9.89
CA THR A 10 -12.62 -41.47 -9.95
C THR A 10 -12.62 -40.78 -8.59
N VAL A 11 -12.96 -41.51 -7.52
CA VAL A 11 -12.90 -40.98 -6.14
C VAL A 11 -11.46 -40.70 -5.70
N LEU A 12 -10.50 -41.57 -6.06
CA LEU A 12 -9.08 -41.36 -5.75
C LEU A 12 -8.51 -40.14 -6.48
N VAL A 13 -8.82 -39.94 -7.76
CA VAL A 13 -8.37 -38.77 -8.53
C VAL A 13 -8.97 -37.48 -7.95
N ALA A 14 -10.26 -37.47 -7.59
CA ALA A 14 -10.90 -36.32 -6.97
C ALA A 14 -10.30 -35.96 -5.58
N CYS A 15 -9.92 -36.96 -4.77
CA CYS A 15 -9.25 -36.74 -3.49
C CYS A 15 -7.84 -36.16 -3.65
N VAL A 16 -7.07 -36.56 -4.68
CA VAL A 16 -5.72 -36.02 -4.93
C VAL A 16 -5.79 -34.58 -5.44
N THR A 17 -6.81 -34.20 -6.22
CA THR A 17 -6.99 -32.82 -6.69
C THR A 17 -7.42 -31.84 -5.59
N ALA A 18 -7.89 -32.32 -4.44
CA ALA A 18 -8.36 -31.48 -3.33
C ALA A 18 -7.23 -31.00 -2.38
N GLN A 19 -5.98 -31.37 -2.64
CA GLN A 19 -4.83 -31.03 -1.80
C GLN A 19 -3.90 -29.99 -2.45
N LEU A 20 -4.44 -28.96 -3.11
CA LEU A 20 -3.60 -27.81 -3.44
C LEU A 20 -3.28 -27.08 -2.13
N PRO A 21 -2.00 -27.02 -1.70
CA PRO A 21 -1.62 -26.31 -0.49
C PRO A 21 -1.94 -24.83 -0.69
N THR A 22 -2.81 -24.27 0.17
CA THR A 22 -2.96 -22.83 0.26
C THR A 22 -1.63 -22.26 0.75
N ARG A 23 -0.94 -21.51 -0.11
CA ARG A 23 0.32 -20.86 0.24
C ARG A 23 -0.01 -19.80 1.27
N THR A 24 0.21 -20.10 2.55
CA THR A 24 0.14 -19.10 3.63
C THR A 24 1.33 -18.16 3.47
N GLN A 25 1.16 -17.14 2.63
CA GLN A 25 2.17 -16.10 2.46
C GLN A 25 2.27 -15.30 3.75
N LYS A 26 3.48 -15.18 4.28
CA LYS A 26 3.74 -14.32 5.43
C LYS A 26 3.71 -12.87 4.94
N VAL A 27 2.86 -12.03 5.55
CA VAL A 27 2.83 -10.59 5.27
C VAL A 27 4.18 -9.96 5.65
N PRO A 28 4.89 -9.30 4.72
CA PRO A 28 6.11 -8.58 5.04
C PRO A 28 5.81 -7.30 5.82
N GLU A 29 6.81 -6.82 6.54
CA GLU A 29 6.69 -5.51 7.21
C GLU A 29 6.74 -4.40 6.15
N VAL A 30 5.95 -3.34 6.36
CA VAL A 30 5.97 -2.16 5.48
C VAL A 30 7.29 -1.40 5.67
N ASP A 31 8.11 -1.38 4.63
CA ASP A 31 9.40 -0.69 4.64
C ASP A 31 9.25 0.84 4.57
N GLN A 32 10.35 1.56 4.81
CA GLN A 32 10.30 3.02 4.91
C GLN A 32 9.93 3.71 3.60
N ARG A 33 10.41 3.21 2.46
CA ARG A 33 10.07 3.73 1.12
C ARG A 33 8.58 3.61 0.86
N CYS A 34 8.00 2.46 1.19
CA CYS A 34 6.57 2.25 1.08
C CYS A 34 5.79 3.24 1.94
N MET A 35 6.18 3.43 3.20
CA MET A 35 5.55 4.40 4.10
C MET A 35 5.59 5.83 3.54
N GLU A 36 6.72 6.25 2.99
CA GLU A 36 6.88 7.58 2.38
C GLU A 36 5.92 7.77 1.22
N CYS A 37 5.81 6.80 0.32
CA CYS A 37 4.91 6.91 -0.83
C CYS A 37 3.43 6.79 -0.50
N LEU A 38 3.07 5.98 0.51
CA LEU A 38 1.71 5.98 1.06
C LEU A 38 1.35 7.38 1.61
N CYS A 39 2.28 8.02 2.33
CA CYS A 39 2.10 9.36 2.88
C CYS A 39 1.93 10.42 1.77
N GLN A 40 2.79 10.38 0.75
CA GLN A 40 2.74 11.29 -0.39
C GLN A 40 1.43 11.14 -1.18
N ALA A 41 1.02 9.91 -1.46
CA ALA A 41 -0.23 9.63 -2.17
C ALA A 41 -1.47 10.08 -1.37
N SER A 42 -1.47 9.91 -0.05
CA SER A 42 -2.61 10.26 0.81
C SER A 42 -2.83 11.76 0.96
N SER A 43 -1.77 12.56 1.11
CA SER A 43 -1.92 14.00 1.39
C SER A 43 -0.78 14.90 0.91
N ASN A 44 0.07 14.43 0.01
CA ASN A 44 1.41 14.99 -0.24
C ASN A 44 2.26 15.01 1.06
N CYS A 45 2.03 14.03 1.93
CA CYS A 45 2.63 13.90 3.26
C CYS A 45 2.53 15.16 4.13
N ASP A 46 1.41 15.88 4.04
CA ASP A 46 1.15 17.10 4.80
C ASP A 46 1.00 16.80 6.30
N GLN A 47 2.08 17.00 7.06
CA GLN A 47 2.10 16.81 8.52
C GLN A 47 1.31 17.89 9.28
N SER A 48 0.92 18.98 8.61
CA SER A 48 0.03 19.99 9.19
C SER A 48 -1.43 19.59 9.09
N ARG A 49 -1.77 18.63 8.21
CA ARG A 49 -3.12 18.11 7.99
C ARG A 49 -3.71 17.58 9.29
N LYS A 50 -4.81 18.23 9.71
CA LYS A 50 -5.61 17.80 10.85
C LYS A 50 -6.73 16.86 10.42
N CYS A 51 -7.49 16.41 11.40
CA CYS A 51 -8.67 15.61 11.15
C CYS A 51 -9.75 16.42 10.42
N HIS A 52 -10.40 15.79 9.45
CA HIS A 52 -11.40 16.42 8.60
C HIS A 52 -12.51 15.43 8.23
N ASN A 53 -13.69 15.97 7.96
CA ASN A 53 -14.82 15.21 7.42
C ASN A 53 -14.73 15.19 5.89
N ALA A 54 -14.97 14.03 5.27
CA ALA A 54 -14.97 13.87 3.82
C ALA A 54 -16.38 13.58 3.24
N GLY A 55 -17.44 13.90 4.00
CA GLY A 55 -18.82 13.59 3.64
C GLY A 55 -19.25 12.17 4.05
N GLY A 56 -20.55 11.88 4.00
CA GLY A 56 -21.08 10.54 4.29
C GLY A 56 -20.79 9.97 5.69
N GLY A 57 -20.43 10.83 6.66
CA GLY A 57 -19.98 10.40 8.00
C GLY A 57 -18.51 9.95 8.05
N ALA A 58 -17.76 10.09 6.96
CA ALA A 58 -16.35 9.73 6.92
C ALA A 58 -15.48 10.79 7.61
N TYR A 59 -14.68 10.35 8.58
CA TYR A 59 -13.77 11.17 9.39
C TYR A 59 -12.35 10.59 9.31
N PHE A 60 -11.40 11.41 8.85
CA PHE A 60 -10.02 10.99 8.60
C PHE A 60 -9.03 11.94 9.24
N CYS A 61 -7.87 11.42 9.67
CA CYS A 61 -6.84 12.20 10.35
C CYS A 61 -5.45 12.04 9.75
N GLY A 62 -4.67 13.12 9.86
CA GLY A 62 -3.23 13.10 9.66
C GLY A 62 -2.74 12.99 8.21
N PRO A 63 -1.41 12.90 8.04
CA PRO A 63 -0.79 12.87 6.72
C PRO A 63 -1.10 11.58 5.94
N TYR A 64 -1.50 10.52 6.62
CA TYR A 64 -1.92 9.27 5.99
C TYR A 64 -3.44 9.18 5.74
N VAL A 65 -4.23 10.18 6.15
CA VAL A 65 -5.70 10.21 5.94
C VAL A 65 -6.38 8.93 6.46
N ILE A 66 -6.10 8.61 7.73
CA ILE A 66 -6.53 7.35 8.37
C ILE A 66 -7.86 7.53 9.09
N SER A 67 -8.77 6.56 8.94
CA SER A 67 -10.06 6.49 9.63
C SER A 67 -9.97 5.79 10.99
N TRP A 68 -11.00 5.96 11.82
CA TRP A 68 -11.06 5.29 13.12
C TRP A 68 -11.00 3.75 13.03
N PRO A 69 -11.77 3.07 12.16
CA PRO A 69 -11.67 1.62 12.01
C PRO A 69 -10.27 1.16 11.59
N TYR A 70 -9.61 1.93 10.71
CA TYR A 70 -8.24 1.63 10.29
C TYR A 70 -7.26 1.71 11.46
N TRP A 71 -7.28 2.79 12.25
CA TRP A 71 -6.44 2.91 13.44
C TRP A 71 -6.75 1.83 14.50
N HIS A 72 -8.02 1.48 14.65
CA HIS A 72 -8.46 0.42 15.55
C HIS A 72 -7.84 -0.93 15.17
N ASP A 73 -7.97 -1.30 13.91
CA ASP A 73 -7.41 -2.54 13.37
C ASP A 73 -5.89 -2.53 13.28
N GLY A 74 -5.29 -1.33 13.18
CA GLY A 74 -3.85 -1.11 13.30
C GLY A 74 -3.28 -1.27 14.70
N GLY A 75 -4.09 -1.69 15.68
CA GLY A 75 -3.64 -1.95 17.05
C GLY A 75 -3.70 -0.74 17.97
N ARG A 76 -4.38 0.34 17.57
CA ARG A 76 -4.64 1.52 18.40
C ARG A 76 -3.37 2.13 19.01
N PRO A 77 -2.32 2.40 18.23
CA PRO A 77 -1.10 3.00 18.78
C PRO A 77 -1.42 4.33 19.46
N GLY A 78 -0.75 4.58 20.58
CA GLY A 78 -0.96 5.79 21.38
C GLY A 78 -2.22 5.80 22.24
N ASP A 79 -3.08 4.77 22.18
CA ASP A 79 -4.28 4.69 23.00
C ASP A 79 -3.98 4.56 24.50
N LYS A 80 -4.63 5.42 25.28
CA LYS A 80 -4.57 5.50 26.74
C LYS A 80 -5.99 5.54 27.33
N GLY A 81 -7.02 5.20 26.54
CA GLY A 81 -8.42 5.21 26.93
C GLY A 81 -9.04 6.61 27.00
N ARG A 82 -8.51 7.60 26.28
CA ARG A 82 -8.98 8.99 26.29
C ARG A 82 -9.72 9.35 25.01
N ALA A 83 -10.58 10.36 25.11
CA ALA A 83 -11.48 10.79 24.03
C ALA A 83 -10.79 11.26 22.72
N HIS A 84 -9.49 11.54 22.75
CA HIS A 84 -8.75 12.09 21.60
C HIS A 84 -7.47 11.32 21.25
N ASP A 85 -7.31 10.08 21.73
CA ASP A 85 -6.08 9.33 21.46
C ASP A 85 -5.94 8.97 19.97
N PHE A 86 -7.06 8.75 19.28
CA PHE A 86 -7.14 8.57 17.83
C PHE A 86 -6.56 9.77 17.08
N GLU A 87 -7.09 10.97 17.31
CA GLU A 87 -6.65 12.20 16.65
C GLU A 87 -5.22 12.57 17.06
N THR A 88 -4.88 12.39 18.34
CA THR A 88 -3.54 12.67 18.87
C THR A 88 -2.50 11.79 18.19
N CYS A 89 -2.77 10.50 18.04
CA CYS A 89 -1.88 9.58 17.34
C CYS A 89 -1.78 9.94 15.86
N LEU A 90 -2.90 10.03 15.15
CA LEU A 90 -2.86 10.15 13.70
C LEU A 90 -2.35 11.50 13.19
N ASN A 91 -2.48 12.58 13.98
CA ASN A 91 -1.84 13.85 13.68
C ASN A 91 -0.31 13.85 13.91
N ASN A 92 0.25 12.79 14.50
CA ASN A 92 1.69 12.58 14.64
C ASN A 92 2.14 11.54 13.60
N LYS A 93 3.03 11.92 12.67
CA LYS A 93 3.48 11.05 11.58
C LYS A 93 3.97 9.69 12.09
N THR A 94 4.84 9.66 13.10
CA THR A 94 5.40 8.41 13.64
C THR A 94 4.33 7.50 14.23
N CYS A 95 3.35 8.04 14.95
CA CYS A 95 2.26 7.23 15.51
C CYS A 95 1.32 6.72 14.41
N ALA A 96 1.01 7.55 13.41
CA ALA A 96 0.27 7.15 12.22
C ALA A 96 0.97 6.01 11.46
N GLU A 97 2.30 6.06 11.34
CA GLU A 97 3.08 4.99 10.72
C GLU A 97 2.96 3.65 11.46
N ILE A 98 2.94 3.67 12.79
CA ILE A 98 2.69 2.45 13.58
C ILE A 98 1.30 1.89 13.27
N ALA A 99 0.30 2.75 13.07
CA ALA A 99 -1.06 2.33 12.72
C ALA A 99 -1.11 1.68 11.33
N VAL A 100 -0.44 2.26 10.32
CA VAL A 100 -0.32 1.67 8.98
C VAL A 100 0.34 0.30 9.04
N ARG A 101 1.48 0.17 9.72
CA ARG A 101 2.18 -1.12 9.87
C ARG A 101 1.31 -2.16 10.56
N GLY A 102 0.61 -1.78 11.63
CA GLY A 102 -0.34 -2.66 12.32
C GLY A 102 -1.48 -3.12 11.42
N TYR A 103 -2.03 -2.20 10.62
CA TYR A 103 -3.15 -2.51 9.73
C TYR A 103 -2.71 -3.45 8.60
N MET A 104 -1.56 -3.19 7.98
CA MET A 104 -1.00 -4.09 6.97
C MET A 104 -0.63 -5.45 7.55
N ARG A 105 -0.08 -5.51 8.78
CA ARG A 105 0.17 -6.81 9.44
C ARG A 105 -1.10 -7.63 9.63
N LYS A 106 -2.24 -6.97 9.91
CA LYS A 106 -3.54 -7.63 10.09
C LYS A 106 -4.19 -8.04 8.78
N HIS A 107 -4.08 -7.20 7.75
CA HIS A 107 -4.91 -7.28 6.54
C HIS A 107 -4.12 -7.45 5.23
N GLY A 108 -2.80 -7.50 5.30
CA GLY A 108 -1.92 -7.66 4.14
C GLY A 108 -2.22 -8.96 3.40
N GLN A 109 -2.43 -8.83 2.09
CA GLN A 109 -2.76 -9.92 1.19
C GLN A 109 -2.40 -9.53 -0.24
N ASP A 110 -2.25 -10.53 -1.11
CA ASP A 110 -2.00 -10.34 -2.54
C ASP A 110 -3.31 -9.88 -3.20
N CYS A 111 -3.39 -8.59 -3.48
CA CYS A 111 -4.58 -7.92 -3.96
C CYS A 111 -4.67 -7.98 -5.49
N ASP A 112 -3.54 -7.91 -6.17
CA ASP A 112 -3.45 -7.87 -7.64
C ASP A 112 -3.19 -9.24 -8.30
N ARG A 113 -2.99 -10.29 -7.50
CA ARG A 113 -2.71 -11.67 -7.92
C ARG A 113 -1.35 -11.82 -8.60
N SER A 114 -0.39 -10.98 -8.24
CA SER A 114 1.01 -11.09 -8.69
C SER A 114 1.74 -12.29 -8.09
N GLY A 115 1.19 -12.90 -7.03
CA GLY A 115 1.80 -13.99 -6.30
C GLY A 115 2.76 -13.53 -5.19
N ALA A 116 2.85 -12.22 -4.94
CA ALA A 116 3.58 -11.60 -3.84
C ALA A 116 2.65 -10.72 -3.00
N ILE A 117 3.06 -10.43 -1.77
CA ILE A 117 2.49 -9.34 -0.97
C ILE A 117 3.55 -8.26 -0.91
N ASP A 118 3.31 -7.10 -1.53
CA ASP A 118 4.28 -6.01 -1.58
C ASP A 118 3.65 -4.62 -1.36
N CYS A 119 4.40 -3.56 -1.65
CA CYS A 119 3.93 -2.20 -1.42
C CYS A 119 2.77 -1.79 -2.35
N PHE A 120 2.66 -2.37 -3.55
CA PHE A 120 1.52 -2.12 -4.44
C PHE A 120 0.23 -2.65 -3.80
N ASP A 121 0.29 -3.82 -3.17
CA ASP A 121 -0.83 -4.35 -2.37
C ASP A 121 -1.15 -3.45 -1.17
N PHE A 122 -0.12 -2.99 -0.45
CA PHE A 122 -0.31 -2.10 0.69
C PHE A 122 -0.95 -0.77 0.29
N ALA A 123 -0.62 -0.20 -0.87
CA ALA A 123 -1.28 0.98 -1.40
C ALA A 123 -2.75 0.72 -1.76
N ARG A 124 -3.05 -0.43 -2.38
CA ARG A 124 -4.44 -0.87 -2.61
C ARG A 124 -5.22 -0.97 -1.32
N ILE A 125 -4.68 -1.66 -0.32
CA ILE A 125 -5.30 -1.85 1.00
C ILE A 125 -5.46 -0.52 1.74
N HIS A 126 -4.49 0.39 1.65
CA HIS A 126 -4.53 1.67 2.34
C HIS A 126 -5.67 2.55 1.81
N LYS A 127 -5.85 2.58 0.48
CA LYS A 127 -6.86 3.41 -0.18
C LYS A 127 -8.26 2.82 -0.17
N LEU A 128 -8.37 1.51 -0.43
CA LEU A 128 -9.64 0.83 -0.67
C LEU A 128 -10.16 0.09 0.58
N GLY A 129 -9.28 -0.18 1.54
CA GLY A 129 -9.52 -1.18 2.56
C GLY A 129 -9.27 -2.59 2.04
N TYR A 130 -9.10 -3.53 2.98
CA TYR A 130 -8.72 -4.90 2.66
C TYR A 130 -9.78 -5.68 1.87
N GLY A 131 -11.07 -5.38 2.11
CA GLY A 131 -12.18 -6.07 1.43
C GLY A 131 -12.31 -5.74 -0.06
N GLU A 132 -11.83 -4.58 -0.48
CA GLU A 132 -12.00 -4.06 -1.85
C GLU A 132 -10.68 -3.96 -2.61
N CYS A 133 -9.55 -4.37 -2.03
CA CYS A 133 -8.22 -4.08 -2.57
C CYS A 133 -7.94 -4.70 -3.95
N SER A 134 -8.67 -5.75 -4.34
CA SER A 134 -8.60 -6.35 -5.68
C SER A 134 -9.33 -5.55 -6.76
N SER A 135 -9.98 -4.44 -6.41
CA SER A 135 -10.68 -3.62 -7.38
C SER A 135 -9.73 -2.75 -8.19
N ASP A 136 -9.81 -2.85 -9.52
CA ASP A 136 -8.94 -2.11 -10.43
C ASP A 136 -9.31 -0.63 -10.58
N TYR A 137 -10.44 -0.17 -10.02
CA TYR A 137 -10.80 1.25 -10.07
C TYR A 137 -9.75 2.14 -9.41
N ILE A 138 -8.96 1.61 -8.47
CA ILE A 138 -7.87 2.35 -7.85
C ILE A 138 -6.87 2.88 -8.88
N LEU A 139 -6.66 2.14 -9.99
CA LEU A 139 -5.70 2.49 -11.03
C LEU A 139 -6.02 3.83 -11.71
N ASP A 140 -7.29 4.25 -11.64
CA ASP A 140 -7.81 5.51 -12.19
C ASP A 140 -7.91 6.64 -11.14
N THR A 141 -7.30 6.48 -9.96
CA THR A 141 -7.34 7.50 -8.90
C THR A 141 -6.06 8.32 -8.83
N ASP A 142 -6.18 9.62 -8.53
CA ASP A 142 -5.04 10.50 -8.23
C ASP A 142 -4.12 9.94 -7.13
N TYR A 143 -4.68 9.17 -6.20
CA TYR A 143 -3.91 8.49 -5.16
C TYR A 143 -2.93 7.50 -5.77
N TRP A 144 -3.41 6.64 -6.67
CA TRP A 144 -2.60 5.59 -7.27
C TRP A 144 -1.52 6.16 -8.18
N GLU A 145 -1.87 7.15 -9.00
CA GLU A 145 -0.91 7.87 -9.84
C GLU A 145 0.24 8.45 -9.00
N LYS A 146 -0.07 9.17 -7.91
CA LYS A 146 0.95 9.71 -7.00
C LYS A 146 1.77 8.64 -6.32
N PHE A 147 1.14 7.54 -5.92
CA PHE A 147 1.82 6.41 -5.30
C PHE A 147 2.81 5.76 -6.28
N GLU A 148 2.37 5.43 -7.50
CA GLU A 148 3.22 4.82 -8.53
C GLU A 148 4.42 5.71 -8.87
N ILE A 149 4.18 7.01 -9.10
CA ILE A 149 5.25 7.98 -9.40
C ILE A 149 6.28 8.01 -8.27
N CYS A 150 5.82 8.14 -7.02
CA CYS A 150 6.73 8.15 -5.87
C CYS A 150 7.49 6.83 -5.75
N TYR A 151 6.77 5.71 -5.74
CA TYR A 151 7.35 4.42 -5.42
C TYR A 151 8.32 4.00 -6.51
N ILE A 152 7.98 4.12 -7.79
CA ILE A 152 8.87 3.78 -8.90
C ILE A 152 10.08 4.74 -8.96
N GLY A 153 9.89 6.05 -8.75
CA GLY A 153 10.99 7.02 -8.76
C GLY A 153 12.11 6.71 -7.76
N HIS A 154 11.78 6.20 -6.58
CA HIS A 154 12.78 5.73 -5.60
C HIS A 154 13.62 4.53 -6.07
N ALA A 155 13.18 3.76 -7.08
CA ALA A 155 14.01 2.70 -7.65
C ALA A 155 15.23 3.27 -8.38
N GLU A 156 15.12 4.46 -8.97
CA GLU A 156 16.18 5.09 -9.76
C GLU A 156 17.27 5.69 -8.86
N ASP A 157 16.94 6.24 -7.70
CA ASP A 157 17.91 6.77 -6.73
C ASP A 157 18.85 5.68 -6.16
N ASN A 158 18.33 4.46 -6.03
CA ASN A 158 19.11 3.28 -5.60
C ASN A 158 20.02 2.74 -6.71
N VAL A 159 19.72 3.06 -7.98
CA VAL A 159 20.58 2.75 -9.13
C VAL A 159 21.65 3.84 -9.30
N ALA A 160 21.28 5.13 -9.18
CA ALA A 160 22.21 6.25 -9.23
C ALA A 160 23.25 6.22 -8.09
N SER A 161 22.84 5.81 -6.89
CA SER A 161 23.75 5.62 -5.74
C SER A 161 24.75 4.47 -5.92
N ASN A 162 24.47 3.50 -6.80
CA ASN A 162 25.37 2.40 -7.13
C ASN A 162 26.33 2.70 -8.30
N TYR A 163 26.12 3.79 -9.06
CA TYR A 163 26.84 4.07 -10.31
C TYR A 163 27.80 5.28 -10.31
N GLY A 164 28.00 6.00 -9.20
CA GLY A 164 28.90 7.17 -9.28
C GLY A 164 29.32 7.85 -8.00
N ASN A 165 30.38 7.33 -7.36
CA ASN A 165 31.32 8.16 -6.59
C ASN A 165 32.15 9.06 -7.54
N ASN A 166 31.51 9.94 -8.32
CA ASN A 166 32.19 11.05 -8.98
C ASN A 166 31.20 12.12 -9.48
N GLY A 167 30.59 12.87 -8.55
CA GLY A 167 29.70 13.98 -8.91
C GLY A 167 28.84 14.39 -7.73
N ASN A 168 29.26 15.45 -7.06
CA ASN A 168 28.63 15.98 -5.86
C ASN A 168 27.24 16.57 -6.18
N ILE A 169 26.16 15.78 -6.06
CA ILE A 169 24.81 16.32 -5.91
C ILE A 169 24.20 15.76 -4.62
N PRO A 170 24.06 16.58 -3.57
CA PRO A 170 23.29 16.18 -2.40
C PRO A 170 21.81 16.20 -2.78
N VAL A 171 21.20 15.01 -2.92
CA VAL A 171 19.74 14.88 -2.94
C VAL A 171 19.21 15.12 -1.52
N ASN A 172 19.00 16.39 -1.22
CA ASN A 172 18.35 16.85 0.01
C ASN A 172 16.83 16.72 -0.17
N TYR A 173 16.22 15.73 0.48
CA TYR A 173 14.77 15.67 0.71
C TYR A 173 14.36 16.74 1.74
N GLY A 174 14.62 18.00 1.42
CA GLY A 174 14.29 19.17 2.20
C GLY A 174 13.64 20.20 1.30
N ASN A 175 12.31 20.27 1.37
CA ASN A 175 11.46 21.45 1.12
C ASN A 175 11.88 22.39 -0.03
N ASN A 176 12.32 21.88 -1.18
CA ASN A 176 12.66 22.73 -2.31
C ASN A 176 11.66 22.51 -3.44
N GLU A 177 10.82 23.51 -3.67
CA GLU A 177 9.82 23.62 -4.75
C GLU A 177 10.45 23.64 -6.16
N ASN A 178 11.70 23.18 -6.35
CA ASN A 178 12.41 23.24 -7.63
C ASN A 178 13.26 22.01 -7.96
N VAL A 179 13.03 20.86 -7.33
CA VAL A 179 13.58 19.61 -7.87
C VAL A 179 12.64 19.14 -8.96
N ALA A 180 13.07 19.35 -10.20
CA ALA A 180 12.52 18.66 -11.35
C ALA A 180 12.71 17.16 -11.17
N ALA A 181 11.78 16.52 -10.45
CA ALA A 181 11.65 15.07 -10.42
C ALA A 181 11.69 14.61 -11.88
N SER A 182 12.47 13.58 -12.19
CA SER A 182 12.55 13.00 -13.53
C SER A 182 11.13 12.68 -14.03
N TYR A 183 10.53 13.63 -14.76
CA TYR A 183 9.13 13.59 -15.18
C TYR A 183 8.91 12.63 -16.35
N ASP A 184 9.98 12.02 -16.86
CA ASP A 184 10.00 11.34 -18.16
C ASP A 184 9.51 9.88 -18.06
N TYR A 185 9.79 9.17 -16.97
CA TYR A 185 9.36 7.76 -16.81
C TYR A 185 7.90 7.63 -16.35
N GLY A 186 7.48 8.47 -15.40
CA GLY A 186 6.09 8.52 -14.94
C GLY A 186 5.14 8.88 -16.08
N ASP A 187 5.51 9.85 -16.91
CA ASP A 187 4.73 10.24 -18.08
C ASP A 187 4.70 9.11 -19.13
N GLY A 188 5.80 8.38 -19.33
CA GLY A 188 5.84 7.21 -20.22
C GLY A 188 4.89 6.06 -19.81
N GLN A 189 4.80 5.74 -18.51
CA GLN A 189 3.84 4.74 -17.99
C GLN A 189 2.38 5.23 -18.06
N LEU A 190 2.15 6.53 -17.79
CA LEU A 190 0.84 7.16 -17.90
C LEU A 190 0.35 7.22 -19.36
N GLN A 191 1.23 7.52 -20.31
CA GLN A 191 0.93 7.48 -21.75
C GLN A 191 0.60 6.05 -22.21
N ALA A 192 1.31 5.04 -21.71
CA ALA A 192 1.00 3.64 -22.00
C ALA A 192 -0.37 3.22 -21.44
N ARG A 193 -0.74 3.64 -20.24
CA ARG A 193 -2.06 3.34 -19.65
C ARG A 193 -3.21 4.06 -20.38
N ARG A 194 -2.99 5.31 -20.80
CA ARG A 194 -3.97 6.10 -21.60
C ARG A 194 -4.14 5.59 -23.03
N ALA A 195 -3.17 4.87 -23.59
CA ALA A 195 -3.24 4.29 -24.93
C ALA A 195 -4.08 2.99 -25.02
N HIS A 196 -4.52 2.44 -23.88
CA HIS A 196 -5.28 1.19 -23.79
C HIS A 196 -6.73 1.34 -23.29
N ASN A 197 -7.21 2.57 -23.12
CA ASN A 197 -8.63 2.93 -22.89
C ASN A 197 -9.21 3.65 -24.11
#